data_AF-A0A0T5Z1X5-F1
#
_entry.id   AF-A0A0T5Z1X5-F1
#
_cell.length_a   1.000
_cell.length_b   1.000
_cell.length_c   1.000
_cell.angle_alpha   90.00
_cell.angle_beta   90.00
_cell.angle_gamma   90.00
#
_symmetry.space_group_name_H-M   'P 1'
#
loop_
_entity.id
_entity.type
_entity.pdbx_description
1 polymer ?
#
loop_
_entity_poly.entity_id
_entity_poly.type
_entity_poly.pdbx_seq_one_letter_code
_entity_poly.pdbx_strand_id
1 'polypeptide(L)'
;MEEKVGELWHRLITRMARTSHPEAAVTLEQVGTTVGILFRALGGDGGLQVEAAHATEHGARRSLLHRIAGDSKKVELAWRDEQYLRLPAVIDLFPTPQLNRDLYIWLAALAVGDHQDEEAWFSKNQRLTIKALNDYPGLCPRYQRLVEAHLAQRIQPDSQLKAEAAQEAAIRQALREPGSVEQLPQSRRPPQPVPLWLHPFPPVVAAAGASDDSDEAG
;
A
#
# COMPACT_ATOMS: atom_id res chain seq x y z
N MET A 1 15.89 11.55 5.19
CA MET A 1 14.55 12.11 5.49
C MET A 1 13.49 11.01 5.66
N GLU A 2 13.90 9.75 5.68
CA GLU A 2 13.05 8.56 5.56
C GLU A 2 12.56 8.02 6.92
N GLU A 3 13.27 8.29 8.02
CA GLU A 3 12.88 7.85 9.37
C GLU A 3 11.56 8.48 9.86
N LYS A 4 11.27 9.73 9.48
CA LYS A 4 10.04 10.44 9.88
C LYS A 4 8.78 9.94 9.17
N VAL A 5 8.98 9.27 8.04
CA VAL A 5 7.91 8.66 7.24
C VAL A 5 7.46 7.40 8.00
N GLY A 6 8.39 6.51 8.38
CA GLY A 6 8.11 5.25 9.08
C GLY A 6 7.29 5.35 10.39
N GLU A 7 7.73 6.16 11.37
CA GLU A 7 7.06 6.25 12.68
C GLU A 7 5.65 6.87 12.61
N LEU A 8 5.45 7.84 11.71
CA LEU A 8 4.16 8.54 11.62
C LEU A 8 3.09 7.74 10.86
N TRP A 9 3.47 6.81 9.98
CA TRP A 9 2.50 5.95 9.28
C TRP A 9 1.86 4.92 10.20
N HIS A 10 2.55 4.46 11.25
CA HIS A 10 1.97 3.55 12.26
C HIS A 10 0.71 4.13 12.92
N ARG A 11 0.66 5.45 13.13
CA ARG A 11 -0.52 6.19 13.62
C ARG A 11 -1.62 6.40 12.56
N LEU A 12 -1.27 6.24 11.28
CA LEU A 12 -2.10 6.62 10.12
C LEU A 12 -2.83 5.42 9.52
N ILE A 13 -2.21 4.26 9.63
CA ILE A 13 -2.82 2.93 9.60
C ILE A 13 -4.14 2.89 10.41
N THR A 14 -4.19 3.50 11.60
CA THR A 14 -5.40 3.57 12.43
C THR A 14 -6.47 4.53 11.87
N ARG A 15 -6.10 5.47 10.99
CA ARG A 15 -6.97 6.56 10.49
C ARG A 15 -7.70 6.23 9.20
N MET A 16 -7.18 5.33 8.35
CA MET A 16 -7.93 4.79 7.20
C MET A 16 -9.17 4.00 7.63
N ALA A 17 -9.27 3.64 8.91
CA ALA A 17 -10.46 3.04 9.51
C ALA A 17 -11.72 3.94 9.52
N ARG A 18 -11.65 5.20 9.07
CA ARG A 18 -12.83 6.08 8.97
C ARG A 18 -13.69 5.83 7.72
N THR A 19 -13.16 5.18 6.69
CA THR A 19 -13.91 4.89 5.44
C THR A 19 -13.50 3.52 4.93
N SER A 20 -13.87 2.48 5.68
CA SER A 20 -13.81 1.09 5.23
C SER A 20 -15.15 0.66 4.65
N HIS A 21 -15.12 -0.22 3.65
CA HIS A 21 -16.28 -0.85 3.02
C HIS A 21 -16.25 -2.37 3.21
N PRO A 22 -16.53 -2.89 4.44
CA PRO A 22 -16.42 -4.31 4.74
C PRO A 22 -17.27 -5.20 3.82
N GLU A 23 -18.42 -4.70 3.36
CA GLU A 23 -19.31 -5.36 2.41
C GLU A 23 -18.70 -5.53 1.01
N ALA A 24 -17.70 -4.69 0.68
CA ALA A 24 -16.98 -4.71 -0.58
C ALA A 24 -15.56 -5.30 -0.46
N ALA A 25 -15.21 -5.84 0.71
CA ALA A 25 -13.87 -6.34 1.00
C ALA A 25 -13.46 -7.47 0.05
N VAL A 26 -12.21 -7.41 -0.42
CA VAL A 26 -11.57 -8.48 -1.22
C VAL A 26 -10.33 -8.96 -0.50
N THR A 27 -10.25 -10.28 -0.28
CA THR A 27 -9.09 -10.89 0.38
C THR A 27 -8.02 -11.26 -0.63
N LEU A 28 -6.76 -11.24 -0.21
CA LEU A 28 -5.67 -11.73 -1.05
C LEU A 28 -5.84 -13.23 -1.35
N GLU A 29 -6.40 -14.03 -0.44
CA GLU A 29 -6.70 -15.44 -0.70
C GLU A 29 -7.62 -15.64 -1.92
N GLN A 30 -8.62 -14.76 -2.10
CA GLN A 30 -9.54 -14.83 -3.25
C GLN A 30 -8.87 -14.50 -4.59
N VAL A 31 -7.85 -13.64 -4.58
CA VAL A 31 -7.26 -13.09 -5.82
C VAL A 31 -5.80 -13.48 -6.04
N GLY A 32 -5.16 -14.09 -5.04
CA GLY A 32 -3.72 -14.30 -4.95
C GLY A 32 -3.18 -15.13 -6.10
N THR A 33 -3.86 -16.21 -6.49
CA THR A 33 -3.49 -17.00 -7.66
C THR A 33 -3.52 -16.17 -8.95
N THR A 34 -4.56 -15.36 -9.15
CA THR A 34 -4.66 -14.51 -10.34
C THR A 34 -3.57 -13.43 -10.33
N VAL A 35 -3.37 -12.78 -9.19
CA VAL A 35 -2.39 -11.72 -9.01
C VAL A 35 -0.96 -12.26 -9.17
N GLY A 36 -0.67 -13.46 -8.64
CA GLY A 36 0.61 -14.12 -8.79
C GLY A 36 0.92 -14.55 -10.23
N ILE A 37 -0.07 -15.10 -10.95
CA ILE A 37 0.09 -15.39 -12.39
C ILE A 37 0.34 -14.10 -13.17
N LEU A 38 -0.44 -13.06 -12.90
CA LEU A 38 -0.28 -11.75 -13.55
C LEU A 38 1.13 -11.20 -13.29
N PHE A 39 1.57 -11.14 -12.03
CA PHE A 39 2.87 -10.59 -11.66
C PHE A 39 4.02 -11.27 -12.44
N ARG A 40 4.00 -12.60 -12.54
CA ARG A 40 4.98 -13.37 -13.33
C ARG A 40 4.86 -13.07 -14.83
N ALA A 41 3.64 -12.98 -15.36
CA ALA A 41 3.42 -12.68 -16.78
C ALA A 41 3.88 -11.26 -17.16
N LEU A 42 3.83 -10.31 -16.23
CA LEU A 42 4.34 -8.95 -16.39
C LEU A 42 5.87 -8.87 -16.21
N GLY A 43 6.59 -9.98 -16.11
CA GLY A 43 8.04 -9.97 -15.95
C GLY A 43 8.53 -9.62 -14.55
N GLY A 44 7.68 -9.80 -13.53
CA GLY A 44 8.17 -9.95 -12.16
C GLY A 44 9.14 -11.12 -12.08
N ASP A 45 10.21 -10.98 -11.30
CA ASP A 45 11.24 -12.02 -11.17
C ASP A 45 10.58 -13.36 -10.78
N GLY A 46 10.95 -14.44 -11.47
CA GLY A 46 10.41 -15.78 -11.21
C GLY A 46 10.72 -16.29 -9.80
N GLY A 47 11.69 -15.68 -9.11
CA GLY A 47 12.02 -15.94 -7.71
C GLY A 47 11.16 -15.17 -6.68
N LEU A 48 10.38 -14.16 -7.09
CA LEU A 48 9.59 -13.35 -6.19
C LEU A 48 8.24 -14.03 -5.87
N GLN A 49 8.05 -14.40 -4.60
CA GLN A 49 6.79 -14.98 -4.13
C GLN A 49 5.77 -13.88 -3.80
N VAL A 50 4.57 -13.99 -4.36
CA VAL A 50 3.43 -13.15 -3.98
C VAL A 50 2.81 -13.77 -2.74
N GLU A 51 3.16 -13.25 -1.57
CA GLU A 51 2.67 -13.74 -0.29
C GLU A 51 1.87 -12.68 0.46
N ALA A 52 0.88 -13.12 1.24
CA ALA A 52 0.20 -12.26 2.20
C ALA A 52 1.22 -11.73 3.21
N ALA A 53 1.02 -10.49 3.69
CA ALA A 53 1.89 -9.88 4.68
C ALA A 53 2.10 -10.73 5.96
N HIS A 54 1.25 -11.74 6.22
CA HIS A 54 1.52 -12.81 7.18
C HIS A 54 0.93 -14.16 6.72
N ALA A 55 1.79 -15.13 6.41
CA ALA A 55 1.46 -16.56 6.44
C ALA A 55 2.73 -17.43 6.48
N THR A 56 3.52 -17.33 7.55
CA THR A 56 4.45 -18.42 7.88
C THR A 56 3.60 -19.63 8.25
N GLU A 57 3.58 -20.64 7.38
CA GLU A 57 2.85 -21.90 7.60
C GLU A 57 3.40 -22.60 8.84
N HIS A 58 2.54 -22.82 9.85
CA HIS A 58 2.56 -24.01 10.70
C HIS A 58 1.12 -24.33 11.13
N GLY A 59 0.53 -25.35 10.50
CA GLY A 59 -0.29 -26.33 11.21
C GLY A 59 -1.62 -25.89 11.84
N ALA A 60 -2.46 -25.10 11.18
CA ALA A 60 -3.86 -25.00 11.63
C ALA A 60 -4.82 -24.67 10.48
N ARG A 61 -5.35 -25.71 9.82
CA ARG A 61 -6.67 -25.66 9.18
C ARG A 61 -7.73 -25.40 10.27
N ARG A 62 -7.87 -24.16 10.76
CA ARG A 62 -8.97 -23.61 11.59
C ARG A 62 -8.54 -22.27 12.22
N SER A 63 -8.69 -21.17 11.48
CA SER A 63 -8.91 -19.83 12.06
C SER A 63 -9.47 -18.90 10.98
N LEU A 64 -10.65 -19.25 10.47
CA LEU A 64 -11.53 -18.26 9.87
C LEU A 64 -11.80 -17.20 10.96
N LEU A 65 -11.70 -15.93 10.59
CA LEU A 65 -12.22 -14.80 11.37
C LEU A 65 -11.55 -14.56 12.73
N HIS A 66 -10.32 -14.04 12.73
CA HIS A 66 -9.94 -13.16 13.84
C HIS A 66 -10.59 -11.77 13.65
N ARG A 67 -11.90 -11.76 13.88
CA ARG A 67 -12.64 -10.58 14.28
C ARG A 67 -12.12 -10.15 15.66
N ILE A 68 -11.37 -9.07 15.68
CA ILE A 68 -11.13 -8.20 16.84
C ILE A 68 -11.57 -6.81 16.32
N ALA A 69 -12.80 -6.31 16.50
CA ALA A 69 -13.47 -6.00 17.76
C ALA A 69 -12.47 -5.69 18.89
N GLY A 70 -11.93 -4.47 18.87
CA GLY A 70 -11.11 -3.95 19.97
C GLY A 70 -9.70 -3.56 19.53
N ASP A 71 -9.57 -2.33 19.06
CA ASP A 71 -8.44 -1.48 19.44
C ASP A 71 -7.01 -1.98 19.07
N SER A 72 -6.73 -2.13 17.76
CA SER A 72 -5.39 -1.91 17.15
C SER A 72 -5.43 -2.32 15.66
N LYS A 73 -6.15 -1.55 14.84
CA LYS A 73 -6.22 -1.76 13.39
C LYS A 73 -4.86 -1.48 12.75
N LYS A 74 -4.06 -2.52 12.52
CA LYS A 74 -2.85 -2.47 11.69
C LYS A 74 -3.24 -2.61 10.21
N VAL A 75 -2.77 -1.70 9.36
CA VAL A 75 -2.99 -1.69 7.92
C VAL A 75 -1.74 -2.31 7.34
N GLU A 76 -1.92 -3.46 6.71
CA GLU A 76 -0.87 -4.12 5.96
C GLU A 76 -0.72 -3.38 4.64
N LEU A 77 0.27 -2.49 4.54
CA LEU A 77 0.54 -1.76 3.30
C LEU A 77 1.24 -2.67 2.28
N ALA A 78 1.07 -2.39 0.99
CA ALA A 78 1.78 -3.11 -0.05
C ALA A 78 3.23 -2.63 -0.17
N TRP A 79 4.18 -3.56 -0.16
CA TRP A 79 5.60 -3.29 -0.30
C TRP A 79 6.29 -4.47 -1.00
N ARG A 80 7.46 -4.21 -1.59
CA ARG A 80 8.28 -5.21 -2.28
C ARG A 80 9.69 -5.18 -1.71
N ASP A 81 10.29 -6.35 -1.53
CA ASP A 81 11.74 -6.50 -1.38
C ASP A 81 12.30 -7.37 -2.53
N GLU A 82 13.56 -7.79 -2.40
CA GLU A 82 14.25 -8.63 -3.38
C GLU A 82 13.60 -10.01 -3.59
N GLN A 83 12.79 -10.48 -2.62
CA GLN A 83 12.29 -11.86 -2.55
C GLN A 83 10.75 -11.96 -2.52
N TYR A 84 10.05 -10.91 -2.06
CA TYR A 84 8.62 -10.92 -1.78
C TYR A 84 7.91 -9.65 -2.25
N LEU A 85 6.76 -9.85 -2.91
CA LEU A 85 5.75 -8.82 -3.05
C LEU A 85 4.70 -9.05 -1.97
N ARG A 86 4.70 -8.20 -0.96
CA ARG A 86 3.73 -8.24 0.13
C ARG A 86 2.54 -7.37 -0.21
N LEU A 87 1.37 -7.99 -0.21
CA LEU A 87 0.09 -7.31 -0.42
C LEU A 87 -0.76 -7.39 0.86
N PRO A 88 -1.69 -6.45 1.07
CA PRO A 88 -2.62 -6.50 2.20
C PRO A 88 -3.39 -7.82 2.21
N ALA A 89 -3.65 -8.43 3.38
CA ALA A 89 -4.50 -9.63 3.43
C ALA A 89 -5.95 -9.33 3.01
N VAL A 90 -6.43 -8.11 3.26
CA VAL A 90 -7.76 -7.63 2.89
C VAL A 90 -7.68 -6.19 2.38
N ILE A 91 -8.36 -5.90 1.28
CA ILE A 91 -8.59 -4.54 0.79
C ILE A 91 -10.10 -4.29 0.80
N ASP A 92 -10.52 -3.32 1.62
CA ASP A 92 -11.89 -2.82 1.75
C ASP A 92 -11.96 -1.30 1.55
N LEU A 93 -11.03 -0.77 0.74
CA LEU A 93 -10.83 0.67 0.56
C LEU A 93 -11.94 1.35 -0.25
N PHE A 94 -12.49 0.65 -1.25
CA PHE A 94 -13.46 1.20 -2.19
C PHE A 94 -14.84 0.57 -2.02
N PRO A 95 -15.93 1.28 -2.39
CA PRO A 95 -17.31 0.82 -2.21
C PRO A 95 -17.71 -0.34 -3.12
N THR A 96 -16.82 -0.83 -3.99
CA THR A 96 -17.10 -1.96 -4.87
C THR A 96 -15.98 -3.00 -4.80
N PRO A 97 -16.31 -4.31 -4.75
CA PRO A 97 -15.30 -5.36 -4.80
C PRO A 97 -14.40 -5.28 -6.04
N GLN A 98 -14.95 -4.82 -7.17
CA GLN A 98 -14.18 -4.69 -8.40
C GLN A 98 -13.04 -3.68 -8.27
N LEU A 99 -13.26 -2.53 -7.62
CA LEU A 99 -12.21 -1.55 -7.38
C LEU A 99 -11.14 -2.09 -6.42
N ASN A 100 -11.55 -2.82 -5.38
CA ASN A 100 -10.61 -3.45 -4.44
C ASN A 100 -9.76 -4.54 -5.12
N ARG A 101 -10.35 -5.33 -6.02
CA ARG A 101 -9.62 -6.28 -6.88
C ARG A 101 -8.69 -5.57 -7.87
N ASP A 102 -9.16 -4.49 -8.50
CA ASP A 102 -8.35 -3.68 -9.42
C ASP A 102 -7.13 -3.09 -8.69
N LEU A 103 -7.26 -2.75 -7.40
CA LEU A 103 -6.14 -2.27 -6.60
C LEU A 103 -5.04 -3.33 -6.41
N TYR A 104 -5.38 -4.59 -6.13
CA TYR A 104 -4.38 -5.67 -6.07
C TYR A 104 -3.63 -5.84 -7.40
N ILE A 105 -4.37 -5.84 -8.51
CA ILE A 105 -3.80 -5.94 -9.86
C ILE A 105 -2.85 -4.77 -10.13
N TRP A 106 -3.26 -3.56 -9.78
CA TRP A 106 -2.47 -2.36 -9.94
C TRP A 106 -1.18 -2.39 -9.12
N LEU A 107 -1.27 -2.75 -7.84
CA LEU A 107 -0.11 -2.85 -6.96
C LEU A 107 0.89 -3.90 -7.43
N ALA A 108 0.41 -5.04 -7.93
CA ALA A 108 1.28 -6.05 -8.53
C ALA A 108 1.98 -5.55 -9.80
N ALA A 109 1.26 -4.86 -10.68
CA ALA A 109 1.87 -4.29 -11.89
C ALA A 109 2.90 -3.20 -11.55
N LEU A 110 2.58 -2.33 -10.60
CA LEU A 110 3.50 -1.29 -10.13
C LEU A 110 4.77 -1.89 -9.53
N ALA A 111 4.62 -3.00 -8.81
CA ALA A 111 5.72 -3.70 -8.17
C ALA A 111 6.70 -4.33 -9.14
N VAL A 112 6.36 -4.55 -10.41
CA VAL A 112 7.28 -5.13 -11.40
C VAL A 112 8.46 -4.20 -11.70
N GLY A 113 8.22 -2.90 -11.70
CA GLY A 113 9.21 -1.92 -12.15
C GLY A 113 10.48 -1.91 -11.30
N ASP A 114 11.54 -1.30 -11.81
CA ASP A 114 12.82 -1.22 -11.12
C ASP A 114 12.75 -0.29 -9.90
N HIS A 115 13.11 -0.82 -8.72
CA HIS A 115 13.07 -0.13 -7.44
C HIS A 115 14.48 0.32 -7.04
N GLN A 116 14.90 1.47 -7.53
CA GLN A 116 16.16 2.08 -7.10
C GLN A 116 16.05 2.63 -5.67
N ASP A 117 17.04 2.35 -4.82
CA ASP A 117 16.99 2.69 -3.39
C ASP A 117 17.21 4.18 -3.11
N GLU A 118 17.98 4.86 -3.96
CA GLU A 118 18.32 6.28 -3.77
C GLU A 118 17.23 7.26 -4.28
N GLU A 119 16.18 6.75 -4.92
CA GLU A 119 15.12 7.57 -5.51
C GLU A 119 14.03 7.92 -4.49
N ALA A 120 13.70 9.21 -4.35
CA ALA A 120 12.66 9.68 -3.46
C ALA A 120 11.30 9.02 -3.77
N TRP A 121 10.62 8.52 -2.73
CA TRP A 121 9.35 7.78 -2.80
C TRP A 121 8.32 8.37 -3.78
N PHE A 122 8.14 9.69 -3.76
CA PHE A 122 7.15 10.39 -4.57
C PHE A 122 7.48 10.36 -6.07
N SER A 123 8.73 10.63 -6.44
CA SER A 123 9.21 10.61 -7.83
C SER A 123 9.29 9.16 -8.33
N LYS A 124 9.76 8.24 -7.48
CA LYS A 124 9.80 6.79 -7.72
C LYS A 124 8.44 6.23 -8.10
N ASN A 125 7.40 6.52 -7.32
CA ASN A 125 6.07 5.99 -7.60
C ASN A 125 5.45 6.58 -8.88
N GLN A 126 5.72 7.85 -9.20
CA GLN A 126 5.31 8.42 -10.48
C GLN A 126 6.01 7.74 -11.65
N ARG A 127 7.33 7.54 -11.58
CA ARG A 127 8.11 6.84 -12.61
C ARG A 127 7.62 5.41 -12.81
N LEU A 128 7.42 4.66 -11.72
CA LEU A 128 6.87 3.30 -11.77
C LEU A 128 5.47 3.26 -12.39
N THR A 129 4.63 4.25 -12.05
CA THR A 129 3.29 4.39 -12.62
C THR A 129 3.37 4.61 -14.14
N ILE A 130 4.20 5.55 -14.59
CA ILE A 130 4.41 5.83 -16.03
C ILE A 130 4.87 4.56 -16.74
N LYS A 131 5.88 3.88 -16.19
CA LYS A 131 6.41 2.65 -16.76
C LYS A 131 5.32 1.57 -16.89
N ALA A 132 4.57 1.31 -15.82
CA ALA A 132 3.52 0.31 -15.82
C ALA A 132 2.41 0.62 -16.84
N LEU A 133 2.03 1.89 -16.99
CA LEU A 133 1.00 2.31 -17.96
C LEU A 133 1.50 2.22 -19.41
N ASN A 134 2.78 2.50 -19.66
CA ASN A 134 3.40 2.37 -20.97
C ASN A 134 3.59 0.90 -21.38
N ASP A 135 4.11 0.08 -20.47
CA ASP A 135 4.35 -1.34 -20.72
C ASP A 135 3.03 -2.13 -20.84
N TYR A 136 1.99 -1.70 -20.10
CA TYR A 136 0.70 -2.38 -20.03
C TYR A 136 -0.49 -1.43 -20.26
N PRO A 137 -0.75 -0.98 -21.51
CA PRO A 137 -1.82 -0.02 -21.81
C PRO A 137 -3.23 -0.47 -21.38
N GLY A 138 -3.46 -1.78 -21.28
CA GLY A 138 -4.71 -2.35 -20.76
C GLY A 138 -5.01 -2.01 -19.29
N LEU A 139 -4.01 -1.52 -18.54
CA LEU A 139 -4.17 -1.05 -17.17
C LEU A 139 -4.64 0.41 -17.08
N CYS A 140 -4.51 1.21 -18.15
CA CYS A 140 -4.87 2.63 -18.12
C CYS A 140 -6.31 2.89 -17.64
N PRO A 141 -7.34 2.20 -18.15
CA PRO A 141 -8.71 2.41 -17.67
C PRO A 141 -8.90 1.98 -16.20
N ARG A 142 -8.15 0.97 -15.73
CA ARG A 142 -8.19 0.53 -14.32
C ARG A 142 -7.58 1.59 -13.42
N TYR A 143 -6.39 2.09 -13.79
CA TYR A 143 -5.70 3.14 -13.07
C TYR A 143 -6.56 4.40 -12.94
N GLN A 144 -7.16 4.86 -14.04
CA GLN A 144 -8.05 6.04 -14.02
C GLN A 144 -9.22 5.88 -13.05
N ARG A 145 -9.89 4.72 -13.04
CA ARG A 145 -10.99 4.45 -12.08
C ARG A 145 -10.51 4.45 -10.63
N LEU A 146 -9.34 3.86 -10.36
CA LEU A 146 -8.74 3.85 -9.02
C LEU A 146 -8.38 5.26 -8.57
N VAL A 147 -7.78 6.06 -9.46
CA VAL A 147 -7.42 7.46 -9.19
C VAL A 147 -8.67 8.28 -8.88
N GLU A 148 -9.70 8.23 -9.72
CA GLU A 148 -10.94 8.98 -9.49
C GLU A 148 -11.61 8.57 -8.17
N ALA A 149 -11.74 7.27 -7.92
CA ALA A 149 -12.32 6.77 -6.67
C ALA A 149 -11.50 7.20 -5.44
N HIS A 150 -10.17 7.15 -5.52
CA HIS A 150 -9.31 7.54 -4.42
C HIS A 150 -9.34 9.05 -4.17
N LEU A 151 -9.28 9.86 -5.23
CA LEU A 151 -9.31 11.33 -5.13
C LEU A 151 -10.60 11.85 -4.48
N ALA A 152 -11.72 11.16 -4.67
CA ALA A 152 -13.00 11.45 -4.02
C ALA A 152 -12.97 11.20 -2.50
N GLN A 153 -12.10 10.31 -2.02
CA GLN A 153 -11.93 10.00 -0.59
C GLN A 153 -10.94 10.96 0.11
N ARG A 154 -10.07 11.64 -0.65
CA ARG A 154 -9.02 12.48 -0.09
C ARG A 154 -9.59 13.74 0.55
N ILE A 155 -9.20 14.00 1.79
CA ILE A 155 -9.63 15.17 2.57
C ILE A 155 -9.13 16.44 1.86
N GLN A 156 -10.00 17.45 1.77
CA GLN A 156 -9.62 18.78 1.31
C GLN A 156 -8.82 19.47 2.42
N PRO A 157 -7.59 19.96 2.14
CA PRO A 157 -6.78 20.65 3.12
C PRO A 157 -7.46 21.98 3.48
N ASP A 158 -7.30 22.41 4.72
CA ASP A 158 -7.76 23.75 5.12
C ASP A 158 -7.02 24.79 4.27
N SER A 159 -7.78 25.68 3.62
CA SER A 159 -7.25 26.79 2.82
C SER A 159 -6.24 27.68 3.57
N GLN A 160 -6.30 27.70 4.90
CA GLN A 160 -5.37 28.46 5.75
C GLN A 160 -4.00 27.77 5.89
N LEU A 161 -3.92 26.47 5.62
CA LEU A 161 -2.73 25.64 5.77
C LEU A 161 -2.02 25.47 4.42
N LYS A 162 -1.43 26.57 3.93
CA LYS A 162 -0.84 26.66 2.58
C LYS A 162 0.15 25.54 2.23
N ALA A 163 1.01 25.13 3.18
CA ALA A 163 2.00 24.07 2.95
C ALA A 163 1.34 22.68 2.79
N GLU A 164 0.35 22.35 3.63
CA GLU A 164 -0.46 21.14 3.49
C GLU A 164 -1.28 21.17 2.19
N ALA A 165 -1.84 22.32 1.83
CA ALA A 165 -2.60 22.49 0.60
C ALA A 165 -1.72 22.28 -0.65
N ALA A 166 -0.51 22.83 -0.67
CA ALA A 166 0.45 22.62 -1.75
C ALA A 166 0.88 21.15 -1.86
N GLN A 167 1.15 20.50 -0.73
CA GLN A 167 1.52 19.09 -0.68
C GLN A 167 0.40 18.18 -1.21
N GLU A 168 -0.84 18.42 -0.79
CA GLU A 168 -1.99 17.67 -1.25
C GLU A 168 -2.29 17.93 -2.75
N ALA A 169 -2.18 19.18 -3.21
CA ALA A 169 -2.33 19.52 -4.62
C ALA A 169 -1.30 18.78 -5.49
N ALA A 170 -0.04 18.73 -5.05
CA ALA A 170 1.03 17.99 -5.72
C ALA A 170 0.70 16.49 -5.84
N ILE A 171 0.18 15.86 -4.79
CA ILE A 171 -0.21 14.44 -4.83
C ILE A 171 -1.39 14.23 -5.77
N ARG A 172 -2.42 15.07 -5.70
CA ARG A 172 -3.57 14.99 -6.60
C ARG A 172 -3.15 15.12 -8.07
N GLN A 173 -2.22 16.03 -8.35
CA GLN A 173 -1.68 16.23 -9.69
C GLN A 173 -0.87 15.01 -10.15
N ALA A 174 0.05 14.52 -9.32
CA ALA A 174 0.86 13.33 -9.61
C ALA A 174 0.03 12.04 -9.80
N LEU A 175 -1.14 11.95 -9.18
CA LEU A 175 -2.09 10.83 -9.38
C LEU A 175 -2.84 10.94 -10.72
N ARG A 176 -3.17 12.16 -11.17
CA ARG A 176 -3.85 12.35 -12.46
C ARG A 176 -2.89 12.28 -13.63
N GLU A 177 -1.73 12.87 -13.46
CA GLU A 177 -0.68 13.02 -14.47
C GLU A 177 0.66 12.60 -13.86
N PRO A 178 0.93 11.28 -13.80
CA PRO A 178 2.19 10.77 -13.27
C PRO A 178 3.40 11.37 -13.98
N GLY A 179 4.38 11.87 -13.22
CA GLY A 179 5.60 12.51 -13.73
C GLY A 179 5.49 14.03 -13.88
N SER A 180 4.31 14.61 -13.66
CA SER A 180 4.10 16.07 -13.75
C SER A 180 4.66 16.86 -12.57
N VAL A 181 5.01 16.20 -11.47
CA VAL A 181 5.52 16.86 -10.27
C VAL A 181 6.86 16.26 -9.86
N GLU A 182 7.93 17.05 -9.93
CA GLU A 182 9.28 16.56 -9.65
C GLU A 182 9.49 16.22 -8.17
N GLN A 183 8.98 17.07 -7.27
CA GLN A 183 9.23 16.97 -5.84
C GLN A 183 7.96 17.22 -5.03
N LEU A 184 7.82 16.48 -3.94
CA LEU A 184 6.72 16.68 -3.00
C LEU A 184 6.99 17.93 -2.15
N PRO A 185 6.11 18.95 -2.14
CA PRO A 185 6.25 20.10 -1.27
C PRO A 185 6.35 19.70 0.21
N GLN A 186 7.28 20.33 0.93
CA GLN A 186 7.45 20.09 2.35
C GLN A 186 6.31 20.72 3.16
N SER A 187 5.86 20.01 4.18
CA SER A 187 4.90 20.50 5.15
C SER A 187 5.26 20.00 6.54
N ARG A 188 4.72 20.66 7.57
CA ARG A 188 4.86 20.24 8.99
C ARG A 188 4.12 18.92 9.26
N ARG A 189 3.05 18.66 8.50
CA ARG A 189 2.28 17.41 8.58
C ARG A 189 2.68 16.49 7.42
N PRO A 190 2.65 15.17 7.64
CA PRO A 190 2.86 14.22 6.56
C PRO A 190 1.68 14.28 5.57
N PRO A 191 1.90 13.88 4.32
CA PRO A 191 0.83 13.76 3.34
C PRO A 191 -0.23 12.73 3.77
N GLN A 192 -1.43 12.82 3.20
CA GLN A 192 -2.40 11.73 3.34
C GLN A 192 -1.90 10.48 2.58
N PRO A 193 -2.23 9.24 3.03
CA PRO A 193 -1.82 8.01 2.38
C PRO A 193 -2.15 7.99 0.89
N VAL A 194 -1.32 7.30 0.12
CA VAL A 194 -1.58 7.02 -1.29
C VAL A 194 -1.55 5.50 -1.48
N PRO A 195 -2.67 4.79 -1.22
CA PRO A 195 -2.72 3.32 -1.27
C PRO A 195 -2.55 2.75 -2.68
N LEU A 196 -2.57 3.61 -3.71
CA LEU A 196 -2.24 3.25 -5.10
C LEU A 196 -0.73 3.11 -5.34
N TRP A 197 0.09 3.50 -4.38
CA TRP A 197 1.54 3.50 -4.48
C TRP A 197 2.15 2.51 -3.49
N LEU A 198 3.31 1.98 -3.83
CA LEU A 198 4.04 1.07 -2.96
C LEU A 198 4.67 1.84 -1.82
N HIS A 199 4.61 1.26 -0.62
CA HIS A 199 5.19 1.84 0.56
C HIS A 199 6.73 1.78 0.48
N PRO A 200 7.47 2.81 0.92
CA PRO A 200 8.91 2.89 0.73
C PRO A 200 9.72 1.85 1.54
N PHE A 201 9.14 1.22 2.57
CA PHE A 201 9.82 0.24 3.42
C PHE A 201 8.89 -0.91 3.87
N PRO A 202 9.37 -2.11 4.21
CA PRO A 202 8.58 -3.02 5.03
C PRO A 202 8.13 -2.28 6.30
N PRO A 203 6.84 -2.26 6.66
CA PRO A 203 6.45 -1.79 7.98
C PRO A 203 7.19 -2.65 8.99
N VAL A 204 7.96 -2.03 9.89
CA VAL A 204 8.60 -2.73 11.01
C VAL A 204 7.46 -3.37 11.80
N VAL A 205 7.25 -4.66 11.59
CA VAL A 205 6.41 -5.47 12.46
C VAL A 205 7.16 -5.44 13.76
N ALA A 206 6.68 -4.64 14.72
CA ALA A 206 7.22 -4.66 16.08
C ALA A 206 7.25 -6.13 16.49
N ALA A 207 8.44 -6.70 16.57
CA ALA A 207 8.65 -8.04 17.06
C ALA A 207 7.97 -8.05 18.43
N ALA A 208 6.86 -8.79 18.53
CA ALA A 208 6.27 -9.07 19.81
C ALA A 208 7.40 -9.64 20.66
N GLY A 209 7.78 -8.90 21.70
CA GLY A 209 8.97 -9.15 22.48
C GLY A 209 9.03 -10.63 22.83
N ALA A 210 10.15 -11.25 22.49
CA ALA A 210 10.58 -12.46 23.16
C ALA A 210 10.53 -12.14 24.65
N SER A 211 9.57 -12.73 25.35
CA SER A 211 9.56 -12.81 26.80
C SER A 211 10.83 -13.54 27.20
N ASP A 212 11.83 -12.77 27.64
CA ASP A 212 12.95 -13.30 28.38
C ASP A 212 12.42 -13.60 29.79
N ASP A 213 11.81 -14.78 29.92
CA ASP A 213 11.46 -15.38 31.20
C ASP A 213 12.76 -15.95 31.77
N SER A 214 13.58 -15.06 32.34
CA SER A 214 14.69 -15.47 33.19
C SER A 214 14.12 -15.67 34.59
N ASP A 215 13.71 -16.92 34.83
CA ASP A 215 13.56 -17.52 36.15
C ASP A 215 14.85 -17.28 36.96
N GLU A 216 14.82 -16.35 37.92
CA GLU A 216 15.81 -16.28 38.99
C GLU A 216 15.21 -16.94 40.24
N ALA A 217 15.39 -18.25 40.31
CA ALA A 217 15.36 -19.02 41.56
C ALA A 217 16.77 -19.00 42.17
N GLY A 218 16.90 -18.42 43.37
CA GLY A 218 18.15 -18.42 44.14
C GLY A 218 18.07 -17.52 45.37
#